data_AF-A0A2V6KZR1-F1
#
_entry.id   AF-A0A2V6KZR1-F1
#
_cell.length_a   1.000
_cell.length_b   1.000
_cell.length_c   1.000
_cell.angle_alpha   90.00
_cell.angle_beta   90.00
_cell.angle_gamma   90.00
#
_symmetry.space_group_name_H-M   'P 1'
#
loop_
_entity.id
_entity.type
_entity.pdbx_description
1 polymer ?
#
loop_
_entity_poly.entity_id
_entity_poly.type
_entity_poly.pdbx_seq_one_letter_code
_entity_poly.pdbx_strand_id
1 'polypeptide(L)' 'VVVDPNNGNVLAMASVPSFDPNTFIPSIKAKDWKALQKDEADPLVNRAISALPPGSTFKLITSLAGLRRNLATARYNC' A
#
# COMPACT_ATOMS: atom_id res chain seq x y z
N VAL A 1 -0.08 1.87 -4.57
CA VAL A 1 -1.17 1.52 -5.51
C VAL A 1 -1.50 2.75 -6.33
N VAL A 2 -1.76 2.60 -7.62
CA VAL A 2 -2.20 3.68 -8.50
C VAL A 2 -3.59 3.31 -9.04
N VAL A 3 -4.55 4.21 -8.86
CA VAL A 3 -5.96 4.01 -9.24
C VAL A 3 -6.46 5.24 -9.99
N ASP A 4 -7.25 5.04 -11.04
CA ASP A 4 -8.01 6.12 -11.69
C ASP A 4 -9.22 6.51 -10.81
N PRO A 5 -9.27 7.75 -10.28
CA PRO A 5 -10.33 8.16 -9.35
C PRO A 5 -11.71 8.30 -10.01
N ASN A 6 -11.80 8.35 -11.36
CA ASN A 6 -13.06 8.57 -12.05
C ASN A 6 -13.85 7.27 -12.28
N ASN A 7 -13.16 6.14 -12.40
CA ASN A 7 -13.77 4.84 -12.70
C ASN A 7 -13.32 3.71 -11.77
N GLY A 8 -12.29 3.91 -10.94
CA GLY A 8 -11.79 2.92 -9.99
C GLY A 8 -10.80 1.90 -10.57
N ASN A 9 -10.35 2.05 -11.82
CA ASN A 9 -9.41 1.12 -12.44
C ASN A 9 -8.04 1.15 -11.73
N VAL A 10 -7.52 -0.03 -11.38
CA VAL A 10 -6.18 -0.16 -10.79
C VAL A 10 -5.15 -0.23 -11.90
N LEU A 11 -4.34 0.82 -12.02
CA LEU A 11 -3.30 0.94 -13.05
C LEU A 11 -2.00 0.25 -12.64
N ALA A 12 -1.69 0.24 -11.35
CA ALA A 12 -0.49 -0.41 -10.83
C ALA A 12 -0.63 -0.82 -9.36
N MET A 13 -0.10 -2.01 -9.04
CA MET A 13 0.13 -2.48 -7.67
C MET A 13 1.58 -2.91 -7.54
N ALA A 14 2.31 -2.26 -6.64
CA ALA A 14 3.70 -2.58 -6.36
C ALA A 14 3.85 -2.89 -4.86
N SER A 15 4.60 -3.95 -4.56
CA SER A 15 5.02 -4.32 -3.21
C SER A 15 6.54 -4.40 -3.19
N VAL A 16 7.17 -3.70 -2.25
CA VAL A 16 8.63 -3.61 -2.12
C VAL A 16 9.01 -3.79 -0.65
N PRO A 17 10.08 -4.54 -0.34
CA PRO A 17 10.89 -5.36 -1.26
C PRO A 17 10.12 -6.55 -1.84
N SER A 18 10.62 -7.07 -2.96
CA SER A 18 10.00 -8.16 -3.72
C SER A 18 11.04 -9.23 -4.05
N PHE A 19 10.61 -10.33 -4.65
CA PHE A 19 11.44 -11.45 -5.09
C PHE A 19 11.29 -11.67 -6.60
N ASP A 20 12.23 -12.38 -7.23
CA ASP A 20 12.10 -12.77 -8.63
C ASP A 20 11.14 -13.97 -8.77
N PRO A 21 9.96 -13.81 -9.38
CA PRO A 21 8.98 -14.90 -9.51
C PRO A 21 9.48 -16.04 -10.40
N ASN A 22 10.44 -15.80 -11.29
CA ASN A 22 10.98 -16.84 -12.17
C ASN A 22 11.74 -17.93 -11.39
N THR A 23 12.22 -17.61 -10.18
CA THR A 23 12.89 -18.58 -9.30
C THR A 23 11.98 -19.72 -8.81
N PHE A 24 10.66 -19.56 -8.90
CA PHE A 24 9.68 -20.58 -8.55
C PHE A 24 9.39 -21.55 -9.70
N ILE A 25 9.87 -21.28 -10.91
CA ILE A 25 9.59 -22.06 -12.11
C ILE A 25 10.83 -22.88 -12.50
N PRO A 26 10.71 -24.21 -12.68
CA PRO A 26 9.58 -25.08 -12.36
C PRO A 26 9.47 -25.41 -10.86
N SER A 27 10.52 -25.17 -10.07
CA SER A 27 10.52 -25.34 -8.62
C SER A 27 11.67 -24.56 -7.98
N ILE A 28 11.44 -24.01 -6.80
CA ILE A 28 12.43 -23.23 -6.05
C ILE A 28 13.43 -24.14 -5.31
N LYS A 29 14.71 -23.76 -5.28
CA LYS A 29 15.72 -24.49 -4.49
C LYS A 29 15.47 -24.26 -3.00
N ALA A 30 15.66 -25.29 -2.19
CA ALA A 30 15.46 -25.21 -0.74
C ALA A 30 16.31 -24.12 -0.04
N LYS A 31 17.49 -23.80 -0.58
CA LYS A 31 18.35 -22.71 -0.09
C LYS A 31 17.68 -21.34 -0.29
N ASP A 32 17.17 -21.09 -1.48
CA ASP A 32 16.58 -19.81 -1.87
C ASP A 32 15.23 -19.61 -1.16
N TRP A 33 14.44 -20.67 -1.00
CA TRP A 33 13.24 -20.67 -0.17
C TRP A 33 13.52 -20.36 1.30
N LYS A 34 14.60 -20.92 1.87
CA LYS A 34 15.03 -20.60 3.23
C LYS A 34 15.55 -19.17 3.36
N ALA A 35 16.16 -18.61 2.31
CA ALA A 35 16.60 -17.22 2.30
C ALA A 35 15.38 -16.28 2.33
N LEU A 36 14.38 -16.50 1.46
CA LEU A 36 13.16 -15.69 1.42
C LEU A 36 12.36 -15.72 2.73
N GLN A 37 12.32 -16.85 3.42
CA GLN A 37 11.64 -16.97 4.73
C GLN A 37 12.39 -16.34 5.89
N LYS A 38 13.71 -16.18 5.78
CA LYS A 38 14.56 -15.58 6.83
C LYS A 38 14.84 -14.11 6.58
N ASP A 39 14.36 -13.58 5.46
CA ASP A 39 14.51 -12.18 5.12
C ASP A 39 13.62 -11.35 6.03
N GLU A 40 14.25 -10.50 6.86
CA GLU A 40 13.56 -9.61 7.79
C GLU A 40 12.62 -8.62 7.08
N ALA A 41 12.86 -8.36 5.79
CA ALA A 41 12.03 -7.46 5.01
C ALA A 41 10.78 -8.14 4.42
N ASP A 42 10.52 -9.42 4.69
CA ASP A 42 9.31 -10.15 4.30
C ASP A 42 8.90 -9.90 2.83
N PRO A 43 9.73 -10.27 1.84
CA PRO A 43 9.49 -9.94 0.43
C PRO A 43 8.29 -10.68 -0.18
N LEU A 44 7.83 -11.76 0.46
CA LEU A 44 6.65 -12.53 0.05
C LEU A 44 5.33 -11.81 0.39
N VAL A 45 5.35 -10.81 1.26
CA VAL A 45 4.15 -10.07 1.67
C VAL A 45 3.76 -9.06 0.60
N ASN A 46 2.51 -9.14 0.15
CA ASN A 46 1.93 -8.10 -0.69
C ASN A 46 1.45 -6.92 0.16
N ARG A 47 2.33 -5.92 0.32
CA ARG A 47 2.08 -4.70 1.10
C ARG A 47 0.99 -3.82 0.48
N ALA A 48 0.75 -3.91 -0.82
CA ALA A 48 -0.24 -3.08 -1.52
C ALA A 48 -1.69 -3.38 -1.09
N ILE A 49 -1.95 -4.60 -0.61
CA ILE A 49 -3.27 -5.05 -0.13
C ILE A 49 -3.31 -5.26 1.38
N SER A 50 -2.19 -5.04 2.06
CA SER A 50 -2.09 -5.21 3.51
C SER A 50 -2.70 -4.02 4.24
N ALA A 51 -3.37 -4.27 5.36
CA ALA A 51 -3.89 -3.20 6.21
C ALA A 51 -2.74 -2.57 7.01
N LEU A 52 -2.46 -1.29 6.75
CA LEU A 52 -1.50 -0.49 7.49
C LEU A 52 -2.17 0.77 8.03
N PRO A 53 -1.74 1.29 9.20
CA PRO A 53 -2.21 2.58 9.68
C PRO A 53 -1.92 3.67 8.63
N PRO A 54 -2.91 4.45 8.18
CA PRO A 54 -2.74 5.44 7.10
C PRO A 54 -1.89 6.66 7.52
N GLY A 55 -1.50 6.75 8.78
CA GLY A 55 -0.68 7.83 9.32
C GLY A 55 -1.31 9.21 9.12
N SER A 56 -0.47 10.23 8.94
CA SER A 56 -0.93 11.62 8.82
C SER A 56 -1.77 11.90 7.57
N THR A 57 -1.75 11.04 6.56
CA THR A 57 -2.57 11.24 5.34
C THR A 57 -4.07 11.18 5.64
N PHE A 58 -4.47 10.46 6.70
CA PHE A 58 -5.86 10.36 7.13
C PHE A 58 -6.43 11.67 7.71
N LYS A 59 -5.57 12.65 8.06
CA LYS A 59 -5.99 13.95 8.57
C LYS A 59 -6.93 14.69 7.62
N LEU A 60 -6.80 14.45 6.30
CA LEU A 60 -7.71 15.04 5.31
C LEU A 60 -9.15 14.60 5.52
N ILE A 61 -9.37 13.31 5.77
CA ILE A 61 -10.70 12.74 6.00
C ILE A 61 -11.30 13.29 7.30
N THR A 62 -10.51 13.33 8.39
CA THR A 62 -10.97 13.87 9.68
C THR A 62 -11.27 15.35 9.60
N SER A 63 -10.44 16.12 8.88
CA SER A 63 -10.63 17.57 8.72
C SER A 63 -11.89 17.86 7.89
N LEU A 64 -12.10 17.14 6.79
CA LEU A 64 -13.31 17.26 5.98
C LEU A 64 -14.58 16.92 6.78
N ALA A 65 -14.53 15.88 7.62
CA ALA A 65 -15.64 15.54 8.52
C ALA A 65 -15.93 16.67 9.52
N GLY A 66 -14.90 17.28 10.09
CA GLY A 66 -15.04 18.43 11.00
C GLY A 66 -15.66 19.66 10.32
N LEU A 67 -15.19 20.00 9.11
CA LEU A 67 -15.77 21.07 8.29
C LEU A 67 -17.24 20.79 7.97
N ARG A 68 -17.60 19.56 7.60
CA ARG A 68 -19.00 19.16 7.37
C ARG A 68 -19.89 19.26 8.60
N ARG A 69 -19.31 19.14 9.79
CA ARG A 69 -20.00 19.33 11.07
C ARG A 69 -19.95 20.77 11.57
N ASN A 70 -19.48 21.72 10.74
CA ASN A 70 -19.29 23.13 11.09
C ASN A 70 -18.40 23.34 12.33
N LEU A 71 -17.50 22.41 12.64
CA LEU A 71 -16.56 22.52 13.76
C LEU A 71 -15.39 23.46 13.45
N ALA A 72 -15.21 23.81 12.17
CA ALA A 72 -14.25 24.80 11.71
C ALA A 72 -14.82 25.55 10.49
N THR A 73 -14.55 26.85 10.37
CA THR A 73 -15.07 27.75 9.31
C THR A 73 -13.99 28.26 8.37
N ALA A 74 -12.79 27.66 8.40
CA ALA A 74 -11.67 28.11 7.61
C ALA A 74 -11.96 27.97 6.11
N ARG A 75 -12.01 29.11 5.41
CA ARG A 75 -12.08 29.19 3.94
C ARG A 75 -10.70 29.53 3.43
N TYR A 76 -10.19 28.68 2.56
CA TYR A 76 -8.94 28.92 1.84
C TYR A 76 -9.33 29.13 0.38
N ASN A 77 -9.09 30.33 -0.15
CA ASN A 77 -9.19 30.56 -1.58
C ASN A 77 -7.95 29.95 -2.24
N CYS A 78 -8.16 29.23 -3.33
CA CYS A 78 -7.08 28.74 -4.19
C CYS A 78 -6.30 29.90 -4.80
#